data_AF-A0A7C5ZA23-F1
#
_entry.id   AF-A0A7C5ZA23-F1
#
_cell.length_a   1.000
_cell.length_b   1.000
_cell.length_c   1.000
_cell.angle_alpha   90.00
_cell.angle_beta   90.00
_cell.angle_gamma   90.00
#
_symmetry.space_group_name_H-M   'P 1'
#
loop_
_entity.id
_entity.type
_entity.pdbx_description
1 polymer ?
#
loop_
_entity_poly.entity_id
_entity_poly.type
_entity_poly.pdbx_seq_one_letter_code
_entity_poly.pdbx_strand_id
1 'polypeptide(L)'
;MSYEPHHAGKPRQPNRLSKETSPYLRQHQYNPVDWYPWGEEALQRARSEGKPILLSIGYAACHWCHVMAHESFEDSETAAIMNEHFVNVKVDREERPDLDAIYM
;
A
#
# COMPACT_ATOMS: atom_id res chain seq x y z
N MET A 1 -35.28 -0.75 -15.63
CA MET A 1 -33.83 -0.87 -15.32
C MET A 1 -33.42 0.42 -14.64
N SER A 2 -33.61 0.48 -13.33
CA SER A 2 -33.15 1.57 -12.48
C SER A 2 -31.64 1.44 -12.30
N TYR A 3 -30.89 2.43 -12.77
CA TYR A 3 -29.47 2.58 -12.50
C TYR A 3 -29.31 3.05 -11.06
N GLU A 4 -28.89 2.15 -10.16
CA GLU A 4 -28.47 2.55 -8.81
C GLU A 4 -27.04 3.07 -8.88
N PRO A 5 -26.76 4.29 -8.37
CA PRO A 5 -25.42 4.82 -8.38
C PRO A 5 -24.54 3.99 -7.44
N HIS A 6 -23.43 3.50 -7.98
CA HIS A 6 -22.38 2.84 -7.20
C HIS A 6 -22.02 3.68 -5.98
N HIS A 7 -21.89 2.99 -4.84
CA HIS A 7 -21.70 3.57 -3.52
C HIS A 7 -20.61 4.66 -3.54
N ALA A 8 -21.00 5.91 -3.31
CA ALA A 8 -20.07 6.93 -2.85
C ALA A 8 -19.59 6.51 -1.45
N GLY A 9 -18.54 5.69 -1.40
CA GLY A 9 -17.93 5.23 -0.16
C GLY A 9 -17.50 6.41 0.69
N LYS A 10 -17.61 6.28 2.02
CA LYS A 10 -17.11 7.29 2.97
C LYS A 10 -15.66 7.65 2.62
N PRO A 11 -15.24 8.92 2.75
CA PRO A 11 -13.85 9.30 2.55
C PRO A 11 -12.98 8.46 3.50
N ARG A 12 -12.07 7.67 2.92
CA ARG A 12 -11.13 6.84 3.68
C ARG A 12 -10.13 7.77 4.36
N GLN A 13 -9.87 7.52 5.64
CA GLN A 13 -8.79 8.23 6.36
C GLN A 13 -7.46 7.85 5.71
N PRO A 14 -6.55 8.81 5.50
CA PRO A 14 -5.28 8.50 4.88
C PRO A 14 -4.43 7.63 5.83
N ASN A 15 -3.72 6.65 5.26
CA ASN A 15 -2.68 5.90 5.95
C ASN A 15 -1.38 6.73 6.07
N ARG A 16 -0.30 6.10 6.54
CA ARG A 16 0.98 6.76 6.83
C ARG A 16 1.65 7.36 5.60
N LEU A 17 1.34 6.84 4.40
CA LEU A 17 1.93 7.33 3.14
C LEU A 17 1.53 8.78 2.82
N SER A 18 0.52 9.33 3.48
CA SER A 18 0.16 10.75 3.36
C SER A 18 1.25 11.72 3.81
N LYS A 19 2.24 11.23 4.58
CA LYS A 19 3.38 12.02 5.06
C LYS A 19 4.61 11.92 4.15
N GLU A 20 4.57 11.06 3.14
CA GLU A 20 5.70 10.84 2.23
C GLU A 20 5.83 11.95 1.19
N THR A 21 7.06 12.19 0.74
CA THR A 21 7.33 13.15 -0.34
C THR A 21 7.04 12.55 -1.71
N SER A 22 7.32 11.25 -1.89
CA SER A 22 7.10 10.51 -3.13
C SER A 22 5.65 10.70 -3.62
N PRO A 23 5.47 11.21 -4.87
CA PRO A 23 4.16 11.22 -5.50
C PRO A 23 3.58 9.82 -5.67
N TYR A 24 4.41 8.82 -5.94
CA TYR A 24 3.99 7.42 -6.10
C TYR A 24 3.43 6.86 -4.79
N LEU A 25 4.10 7.07 -3.65
CA LEU A 25 3.60 6.60 -2.36
C LEU A 25 2.29 7.31 -1.96
N ARG A 26 2.20 8.62 -2.18
CA ARG A 26 0.98 9.39 -1.85
C ARG A 26 -0.24 8.98 -2.67
N GLN A 27 -0.08 8.44 -3.88
CA GLN A 27 -1.21 7.88 -4.64
C GLN A 27 -1.91 6.74 -3.88
N HIS A 28 -1.18 6.01 -3.03
CA HIS A 28 -1.72 4.90 -2.24
C HIS A 28 -2.19 5.30 -0.83
N GLN A 29 -2.18 6.59 -0.49
CA GLN A 29 -2.47 7.05 0.87
C GLN A 29 -3.92 6.76 1.30
N TYR A 30 -4.86 6.60 0.36
CA TYR A 30 -6.27 6.30 0.65
C TYR A 30 -6.66 4.84 0.39
N ASN A 31 -5.68 3.99 0.08
CA ASN A 31 -5.93 2.56 -0.06
C ASN A 31 -6.35 1.98 1.30
N PRO A 32 -7.30 1.04 1.33
CA PRO A 32 -7.75 0.36 2.55
C PRO A 32 -6.65 -0.50 3.18
N VAL A 33 -5.62 -0.86 2.42
CA VAL A 33 -4.40 -1.48 2.95
C VAL A 33 -3.70 -0.47 3.89
N ASP A 34 -3.37 -0.91 5.11
CA ASP A 34 -2.64 -0.14 6.12
C ASP A 34 -1.16 -0.09 5.75
N TRP A 35 -0.85 0.72 4.74
CA TRP A 35 0.51 0.88 4.23
C TRP A 35 1.41 1.64 5.21
N TYR A 36 2.60 1.09 5.38
CA TYR A 36 3.77 1.75 5.96
C TYR A 36 4.76 2.11 4.86
N PRO A 37 5.47 3.25 4.98
CA PRO A 37 6.72 3.43 4.27
C PRO A 37 7.77 2.46 4.82
N TRP A 38 8.83 2.20 4.05
CA TRP A 38 9.97 1.47 4.58
C TRP A 38 10.64 2.26 5.71
N GLY A 39 10.77 1.64 6.88
CA GLY A 39 11.44 2.26 8.02
C GLY A 39 11.28 1.48 9.31
N GLU A 40 11.89 2.00 10.36
CA GLU A 40 11.98 1.35 11.67
C GLU A 40 10.58 1.06 12.26
N GLU A 41 9.59 1.93 12.05
CA GLU A 41 8.21 1.73 12.54
C GLU A 41 7.61 0.41 12.01
N ALA A 42 7.73 0.16 10.70
CA ALA A 42 7.22 -1.05 10.07
C ALA A 42 7.98 -2.30 10.53
N LEU A 43 9.30 -2.21 10.60
CA LEU A 43 10.17 -3.32 11.01
C LEU A 43 9.93 -3.72 12.48
N GLN A 44 9.79 -2.73 13.37
CA GLN A 44 9.48 -2.96 14.77
C GLN A 44 8.09 -3.57 14.94
N ARG A 45 7.09 -3.04 14.23
CA ARG A 45 5.72 -3.59 14.27
C ARG A 45 5.68 -5.06 13.83
N ALA A 46 6.35 -5.39 12.73
CA ALA A 46 6.41 -6.77 12.23
C ALA A 46 7.04 -7.71 13.27
N ARG A 47 8.14 -7.28 13.92
CA ARG A 47 8.79 -8.03 15.00
C ARG A 47 7.90 -8.18 16.24
N SER A 48 7.24 -7.10 16.67
CA SER A 48 6.42 -7.12 17.89
C SER A 48 5.13 -7.93 17.72
N GLU A 49 4.52 -7.86 16.54
CA GLU A 49 3.29 -8.61 16.24
C GLU A 49 3.59 -10.05 15.77
N GLY A 50 4.85 -10.39 15.50
CA GLY A 50 5.22 -11.69 14.92
C GLY A 50 4.64 -11.92 13.53
N LYS A 51 4.36 -10.84 12.78
CA LYS A 51 3.75 -10.89 11.46
C LYS A 51 4.81 -10.74 10.36
N PRO A 52 4.69 -11.47 9.24
CA PRO A 52 5.52 -11.23 8.07
C PRO A 52 5.29 -9.85 7.46
N ILE A 53 6.30 -9.35 6.74
CA ILE A 53 6.19 -8.12 5.94
C ILE A 53 5.78 -8.50 4.52
N LEU A 54 4.73 -7.85 4.02
CA LEU A 54 4.41 -7.84 2.60
C LEU A 54 5.06 -6.59 1.99
N LEU A 55 6.17 -6.79 1.28
CA LEU A 55 6.95 -5.72 0.66
C LEU A 55 6.48 -5.51 -0.79
N SER A 56 5.93 -4.34 -1.09
CA SER A 56 5.47 -3.96 -2.44
C SER A 56 6.31 -2.79 -2.97
N ILE A 57 7.26 -3.10 -3.86
CA ILE A 57 8.16 -2.15 -4.52
C ILE A 57 7.57 -1.80 -5.89
N GLY A 58 7.53 -0.51 -6.23
CA GLY A 58 7.07 -0.03 -7.54
C GLY A 58 7.53 1.39 -7.83
N TYR A 59 7.01 1.98 -8.91
CA TYR A 59 7.34 3.34 -9.35
C TYR A 59 6.18 3.92 -10.18
N ALA A 60 6.13 5.24 -10.34
CA ALA A 60 4.96 5.94 -10.90
C ALA A 60 4.62 5.57 -12.36
N ALA A 61 5.60 5.17 -13.18
CA ALA A 61 5.37 4.80 -14.59
C ALA A 61 5.12 3.29 -14.79
N CYS A 62 4.99 2.52 -13.72
CA CYS A 62 4.80 1.08 -13.78
C CYS A 62 3.34 0.70 -14.07
N HIS A 63 3.07 0.17 -15.28
CA HIS A 63 1.72 -0.24 -15.67
C HIS A 63 1.11 -1.28 -14.72
N TRP A 64 1.84 -2.36 -14.43
CA TRP A 64 1.35 -3.44 -13.58
C TRP A 64 1.17 -3.05 -12.11
N CYS A 65 1.91 -2.04 -11.64
CA CYS A 65 1.73 -1.49 -10.31
C CYS A 65 0.38 -0.78 -10.17
N HIS A 66 -0.07 -0.09 -11.22
CA HIS A 66 -1.41 0.51 -11.25
C HIS A 66 -2.51 -0.56 -11.34
N VAL A 67 -2.33 -1.58 -12.18
CA VAL A 67 -3.29 -2.69 -12.29
C VAL A 67 -3.46 -3.40 -10.94
N MET A 68 -2.36 -3.79 -10.29
CA MET A 68 -2.39 -4.42 -8.97
C MET A 68 -3.02 -3.50 -7.91
N ALA A 69 -2.76 -2.19 -7.97
CA ALA A 69 -3.36 -1.26 -7.03
C ALA A 69 -4.89 -1.20 -7.17
N HIS A 70 -5.37 -1.07 -8.40
CA HIS A 70 -6.79 -0.99 -8.71
C HIS A 70 -7.53 -2.31 -8.41
N GLU A 71 -6.95 -3.44 -8.79
CA GLU A 71 -7.61 -4.75 -8.66
C GLU A 71 -7.49 -5.37 -7.26
N SER A 72 -6.50 -4.95 -6.46
CA SER A 72 -6.23 -5.58 -5.17
C SER A 72 -6.11 -4.58 -4.02
N PHE A 73 -5.27 -3.55 -4.15
CA PHE A 73 -4.99 -2.69 -3.00
C PHE A 73 -6.12 -1.70 -2.67
N GLU A 74 -7.02 -1.42 -3.61
CA GLU A 74 -8.21 -0.59 -3.42
C GLU A 74 -9.45 -1.38 -2.97
N ASP A 75 -9.41 -2.70 -3.16
CA ASP A 75 -10.44 -3.65 -2.75
C ASP A 75 -10.41 -3.86 -1.23
N SER A 76 -11.60 -3.81 -0.61
CA SER A 76 -11.69 -3.82 0.86
C SER A 76 -11.55 -5.22 1.45
N GLU A 77 -11.98 -6.25 0.72
CA GLU A 77 -11.88 -7.65 1.17
C GLU A 77 -10.42 -8.12 1.14
N THR A 78 -9.74 -7.87 0.01
CA THR A 78 -8.30 -8.12 -0.15
C THR A 78 -7.49 -7.36 0.90
N ALA A 79 -7.77 -6.07 1.09
CA ALA A 79 -7.08 -5.28 2.10
C ALA A 79 -7.31 -5.78 3.53
N ALA A 80 -8.50 -6.29 3.86
CA ALA A 80 -8.77 -6.85 5.17
C ALA A 80 -7.87 -8.07 5.44
N ILE A 81 -7.78 -8.99 4.47
CA ILE A 81 -6.89 -10.16 4.54
C ILE A 81 -5.43 -9.73 4.67
N MET A 82 -5.00 -8.74 3.86
CA MET A 82 -3.65 -8.21 3.91
C MET A 82 -3.33 -7.59 5.29
N ASN A 83 -4.24 -6.80 5.84
CA ASN A 83 -4.04 -6.11 7.12
C ASN A 83 -4.09 -7.07 8.32
N GLU A 84 -4.85 -8.17 8.21
CA GLU A 84 -4.90 -9.21 9.23
C GLU A 84 -3.56 -9.96 9.33
N HIS A 85 -3.00 -10.35 8.18
CA HIS A 85 -1.88 -11.29 8.15
C HIS A 85 -0.49 -10.65 7.99
N PHE A 86 -0.41 -9.40 7.51
CA PHE A 86 0.87 -8.76 7.18
C PHE A 86 1.04 -7.38 7.80
N VAL A 87 2.30 -6.99 7.97
CA VAL A 87 2.68 -5.58 7.98
C VAL A 87 2.98 -5.18 6.53
N ASN A 88 2.09 -4.39 5.95
CA ASN A 88 2.15 -4.00 4.54
C ASN A 88 3.09 -2.81 4.35
N VAL A 89 4.15 -2.98 3.56
CA VAL A 89 5.16 -1.95 3.31
C VAL A 89 5.20 -1.58 1.83
N LYS A 90 5.02 -0.29 1.52
CA LYS A 90 5.09 0.26 0.17
C LYS A 90 6.42 0.99 -0.01
N VAL A 91 7.10 0.73 -1.13
CA VAL A 91 8.39 1.36 -1.45
C VAL A 91 8.36 1.93 -2.86
N ASP A 92 8.88 3.15 -2.99
CA ASP A 92 9.19 3.76 -4.27
C ASP A 92 10.61 3.39 -4.68
N ARG A 93 10.75 2.68 -5.80
CA ARG A 93 12.03 2.29 -6.40
C ARG A 93 12.88 3.50 -6.78
N GLU A 94 12.26 4.61 -7.18
CA GLU A 94 12.99 5.81 -7.62
C GLU A 94 13.67 6.50 -6.43
N GLU A 95 13.07 6.43 -5.23
CA GLU A 95 13.67 6.95 -4.00
C GLU A 95 14.57 5.92 -3.29
N ARG A 96 14.29 4.62 -3.43
CA ARG A 96 15.03 3.52 -2.77
C ARG A 96 15.47 2.41 -3.74
N PRO A 97 16.35 2.73 -4.71
CA PRO A 97 16.89 1.73 -5.65
C PRO A 97 17.73 0.66 -4.95
N ASP A 98 18.25 0.96 -3.77
CA ASP A 98 19.00 0.03 -2.93
C ASP A 98 18.14 -1.14 -2.43
N LEU A 99 16.88 -0.89 -2.04
CA LEU A 99 15.96 -1.95 -1.60
C LEU A 99 15.47 -2.79 -2.77
N ASP A 100 15.20 -2.13 -3.89
CA ASP A 100 14.80 -2.78 -5.13
C ASP A 100 15.85 -3.81 -5.58
N ALA A 101 17.13 -3.43 -5.62
CA ALA A 101 18.21 -4.32 -6.04
C ALA A 101 18.41 -5.55 -5.11
N ILE A 102 17.95 -5.49 -3.86
CA ILE A 102 18.07 -6.60 -2.89
C ILE A 102 16.87 -7.53 -2.95
N TYR A 103 15.67 -6.98 -3.17
CA TYR A 103 14.40 -7.68 -2.97
C TYR A 103 13.58 -7.93 -4.25
N MET A 104 14.03 -7.44 -5.42
CA MET A 104 13.46 -7.75 -6.74
C MET A 104 14.53 -8.28 -7.71
#